data_AF-A0A1Y1KCZ9-F1
#
_entry.id   AF-A0A1Y1KCZ9-F1
#
_cell.length_a   1.000
_cell.length_b   1.000
_cell.length_c   1.000
_cell.angle_alpha   90.00
_cell.angle_beta   90.00
_cell.angle_gamma   90.00
#
_symmetry.space_group_name_H-M   'P 1'
#
loop_
_entity.id
_entity.type
_entity.pdbx_description
1 polymer ?
#
loop_
_entity_poly.entity_id
_entity_poly.type
_entity_poly.pdbx_seq_one_letter_code
_entity_poly.pdbx_strand_id
1 'polypeptide(L)'
;FVARQKVAEFPWKVTAVEMFQHWNTETRKLEIILISAIINDNTAELRWYKLNDLDLEHFWTWPLQKKISHMQFFQLESDKCRLLILNDTADVYEFSVNSLTSPQFWLSQTLQLSSPANSSAINSYGSDM
;
A
#
# COMPACT_ATOMS: atom_id res chain seq x y z
N PHE A 1 7.06 -17.46 -26.63
CA PHE A 1 7.24 -16.37 -25.65
C PHE A 1 7.61 -17.00 -24.33
N VAL A 2 8.82 -16.74 -23.81
CA VAL A 2 9.22 -17.18 -22.46
C VAL A 2 8.95 -16.01 -21.53
N ALA A 3 8.05 -16.17 -20.57
CA ALA A 3 7.84 -15.16 -19.54
C ALA A 3 9.13 -15.02 -18.72
N ARG A 4 9.68 -13.81 -18.65
CA ARG A 4 10.79 -13.51 -17.75
C ARG A 4 10.21 -13.28 -16.36
N GLN A 5 10.58 -14.14 -15.42
CA GLN A 5 10.23 -14.00 -14.01
C GLN A 5 11.45 -13.50 -13.26
N LYS A 6 11.27 -12.45 -12.45
CA LYS A 6 12.25 -12.01 -11.46
C LYS A 6 11.62 -12.14 -10.08
N VAL A 7 12.36 -12.74 -9.15
CA VAL A 7 11.96 -12.82 -7.75
C VAL A 7 12.68 -11.70 -7.01
N ALA A 8 11.93 -10.88 -6.28
CA ALA A 8 12.50 -9.90 -5.37
C ALA A 8 12.61 -10.54 -3.98
N GLU A 9 13.84 -10.62 -3.47
CA GLU A 9 14.12 -11.13 -2.13
C GLU A 9 14.29 -9.96 -1.17
N PHE A 10 13.57 -10.01 -0.05
CA PHE A 10 13.68 -9.01 1.01
C PHE A 10 14.40 -9.64 2.21
N PRO A 11 15.41 -8.96 2.81
CA PRO A 11 16.12 -9.49 3.96
C PRO A 11 15.32 -9.39 5.28
N TRP A 12 14.07 -8.93 5.22
CA TRP A 12 13.19 -8.74 6.37
C TRP A 12 11.92 -9.58 6.23
N LYS A 13 11.23 -9.79 7.35
CA LYS A 13 9.94 -10.48 7.36
C LYS A 13 8.84 -9.54 6.85
N VAL A 14 8.34 -9.81 5.64
CA VAL A 14 7.14 -9.17 5.08
C VAL A 14 5.90 -9.82 5.70
N THR A 15 4.99 -9.03 6.27
CA THR A 15 3.74 -9.53 6.87
C THR A 15 2.51 -9.26 6.02
N ALA A 16 2.55 -8.23 5.19
CA ALA A 16 1.52 -7.92 4.21
C ALA A 16 2.15 -7.23 3.01
N VAL A 17 1.56 -7.40 1.83
CA VAL A 17 1.95 -6.72 0.60
C VAL A 17 0.70 -6.33 -0.16
N GLU A 18 0.75 -5.17 -0.81
CA GLU A 18 -0.28 -4.69 -1.70
C GLU A 18 0.39 -4.09 -2.94
N MET A 19 -0.20 -4.29 -4.11
CA MET A 19 0.32 -3.80 -5.38
C MET A 19 -0.79 -3.25 -6.24
N PHE A 20 -0.63 -2.00 -6.70
CA PHE A 20 -1.64 -1.33 -7.50
C PHE A 20 -1.00 -0.49 -8.61
N GLN A 21 -1.81 -0.22 -9.63
CA GLN A 21 -1.43 0.71 -10.69
C GLN A 21 -1.85 2.12 -10.28
N HIS A 22 -0.96 3.09 -10.51
CA HIS A 22 -1.18 4.49 -10.20
C HIS A 22 -0.89 5.34 -11.44
N TRP A 23 -1.85 6.18 -11.83
CA TRP A 23 -1.61 7.17 -12.87
C TRP A 23 -0.90 8.39 -12.29
N ASN A 24 0.37 8.52 -12.61
CA ASN A 24 1.17 9.66 -12.22
C ASN A 24 0.88 10.83 -13.16
N THR A 25 0.16 11.83 -12.68
CA THR A 25 -0.30 12.98 -13.47
C THR A 25 0.84 13.90 -13.90
N GLU A 26 1.93 13.96 -13.13
CA GLU A 26 3.09 14.80 -13.41
C GLU A 26 3.94 14.22 -14.55
N THR A 27 4.28 12.93 -14.46
CA THR A 27 5.08 12.23 -15.48
C THR A 27 4.24 11.74 -16.65
N ARG A 28 2.91 11.73 -16.51
CA ARG A 28 1.93 11.19 -17.47
C ARG A 28 2.20 9.72 -17.82
N LYS A 29 2.57 8.94 -16.80
CA LYS A 29 2.88 7.52 -16.92
C LYS A 29 2.06 6.72 -15.92
N LEU A 30 1.71 5.50 -16.34
CA LEU A 30 1.20 4.49 -15.44
C LEU A 30 2.38 3.89 -14.67
N GLU A 31 2.39 4.06 -13.36
CA GLU A 31 3.36 3.47 -12.45
C GLU A 31 2.73 2.26 -11.75
N ILE A 32 3.53 1.26 -11.42
CA ILE A 32 3.12 0.16 -10.54
C ILE A 32 3.77 0.41 -9.19
N ILE A 33 2.94 0.57 -8.17
CA ILE A 33 3.36 0.80 -6.79
C ILE A 33 3.18 -0.50 -6.02
N LEU A 34 4.20 -0.87 -5.25
CA LEU A 34 4.15 -1.95 -4.28
C LEU A 34 4.36 -1.36 -2.89
N ILE A 35 3.50 -1.74 -1.95
CA ILE A 35 3.62 -1.40 -0.54
C ILE A 35 3.81 -2.70 0.22
N SER A 36 4.87 -2.79 1.02
CA SER A 36 5.11 -3.93 1.92
C SER A 36 5.11 -3.48 3.36
N ALA A 37 4.35 -4.17 4.21
CA ALA A 37 4.49 -4.08 5.65
C ALA A 37 5.58 -5.06 6.09
N ILE A 38 6.58 -4.58 6.81
CA ILE A 38 7.67 -5.40 7.31
C ILE A 38 7.81 -5.26 8.83
N ILE A 39 8.39 -6.29 9.45
CA ILE A 39 8.78 -6.30 10.86
C ILE A 39 10.28 -6.53 10.94
N ASN A 40 10.97 -5.68 11.69
CA ASN A 40 12.39 -5.83 11.99
C ASN A 40 12.65 -5.63 13.49
N ASP A 41 13.18 -6.64 14.18
CA ASP A 41 13.56 -6.73 15.60
C ASP A 41 12.55 -6.19 16.64
N ASN A 42 12.11 -4.93 16.57
CA ASN A 42 11.03 -4.32 17.34
C ASN A 42 10.26 -3.19 16.62
N THR A 43 10.56 -2.91 15.36
CA THR A 43 9.87 -1.89 14.56
C THR A 43 9.00 -2.55 13.50
N ALA A 44 7.88 -1.90 13.19
CA ALA A 44 7.09 -2.19 12.01
C ALA A 44 7.16 -0.96 11.10
N GLU A 45 7.24 -1.17 9.79
CA GLU A 45 7.25 -0.07 8.81
C GLU A 45 6.58 -0.49 7.51
N LEU A 46 5.98 0.48 6.83
CA LEU A 46 5.59 0.37 5.44
C LEU A 46 6.77 0.79 4.58
N ARG A 47 7.10 -0.01 3.58
CA ARG A 47 8.03 0.38 2.53
C ARG A 47 7.31 0.45 1.20
N TRP A 48 7.61 1.50 0.46
CA TRP A 48 7.00 1.81 -0.81
C TRP A 48 8.04 1.65 -1.91
N TYR A 49 7.61 0.99 -2.97
CA TYR A 49 8.43 0.67 -4.11
C TYR A 49 7.73 1.06 -5.40
N LYS A 50 8.52 1.50 -6.37
CA LYS A 50 8.09 1.62 -7.77
C LYS A 50 8.66 0.45 -8.55
N LEU A 51 7.83 -0.19 -9.36
CA LEU A 51 8.31 -1.17 -10.32
C LEU A 51 8.70 -0.45 -11.62
N ASN A 52 10.00 -0.42 -11.90
CA ASN A 52 10.59 0.16 -13.10
C ASN A 52 11.13 -0.98 -13.97
N ASP A 53 10.49 -1.25 -15.10
CA ASP A 53 10.75 -2.38 -16.00
C ASP A 53 10.68 -3.76 -15.30
N LEU A 54 11.77 -4.18 -14.66
CA LEU A 54 11.90 -5.43 -13.92
C LEU A 54 12.52 -5.23 -12.52
N ASP A 55 12.71 -3.99 -12.08
CA ASP A 55 13.34 -3.65 -10.81
C ASP A 55 12.34 -2.99 -9.86
N LEU A 56 12.35 -3.43 -8.60
CA LEU A 56 11.63 -2.78 -7.52
C LEU A 56 12.56 -1.76 -6.86
N GLU A 57 12.28 -0.49 -7.09
CA GLU A 57 13.02 0.62 -6.54
C GLU A 57 12.32 1.13 -5.28
N HIS A 58 13.00 1.03 -4.14
CA HIS A 58 12.53 1.64 -2.89
C HIS A 58 12.60 3.17 -3.00
N PHE A 59 11.53 3.86 -2.61
CA PHE A 59 11.53 5.33 -2.65
C PHE A 59 10.99 5.99 -1.37
N TRP A 60 10.28 5.25 -0.52
CA TRP A 60 9.73 5.83 0.70
C TRP A 60 9.46 4.80 1.80
N THR A 61 9.50 5.26 3.05
CA THR A 61 9.25 4.45 4.24
C THR A 61 8.35 5.23 5.20
N TRP A 62 7.40 4.53 5.82
CA TRP A 62 6.54 5.08 6.86
C TRP A 62 6.58 4.21 8.12
N PRO A 63 6.91 4.75 9.30
CA PRO A 63 6.93 3.97 10.53
C PRO A 63 5.52 3.56 10.95
N LEU A 64 5.37 2.32 11.41
CA LEU A 64 4.14 1.78 11.97
C LEU A 64 4.30 1.53 13.46
N GLN A 65 3.25 1.80 14.21
CA GLN A 65 3.20 1.53 15.65
C GLN A 65 2.62 0.15 15.98
N LYS A 66 2.22 -0.63 14.97
CA LYS A 66 1.55 -1.92 15.12
C LYS A 66 1.96 -2.90 14.03
N LYS A 67 1.82 -4.19 14.32
CA LYS A 67 2.00 -5.26 13.34
C LYS A 67 0.78 -5.28 12.41
N ILE A 68 1.01 -5.46 11.11
CA ILE A 68 -0.07 -5.51 10.12
C ILE A 68 -0.33 -6.95 9.71
N SER A 69 -1.58 -7.38 9.79
CA SER A 69 -2.04 -8.69 9.31
C SER A 69 -2.47 -8.65 7.83
N HIS A 70 -3.02 -7.52 7.39
CA HIS A 70 -3.55 -7.36 6.04
C HIS A 70 -3.47 -5.91 5.57
N MET A 71 -3.27 -5.73 4.27
CA MET A 71 -3.37 -4.44 3.59
C MET A 71 -4.27 -4.59 2.37
N GLN A 72 -5.03 -3.56 2.06
CA GLN A 72 -5.83 -3.51 0.85
C GLN A 72 -5.88 -2.09 0.28
N PHE A 73 -5.46 -1.94 -0.98
CA PHE A 73 -5.60 -0.69 -1.71
C PHE A 73 -7.01 -0.56 -2.27
N PHE A 74 -7.55 0.65 -2.25
CA PHE A 74 -8.78 0.96 -2.97
C PHE A 74 -8.87 2.45 -3.32
N GLN A 75 -9.72 2.72 -4.31
CA GLN A 75 -10.01 4.04 -4.81
C GLN A 75 -11.53 4.16 -4.99
N LEU A 76 -12.16 5.09 -4.27
CA LEU A 76 -13.60 5.35 -4.39
C LEU A 76 -13.90 6.54 -5.30
N GLU A 77 -12.97 7.50 -5.37
CA GLU A 77 -13.05 8.71 -6.20
C GLU A 77 -11.77 8.80 -7.04
N SER A 78 -11.85 9.38 -8.24
CA SER A 78 -10.77 9.36 -9.24
C SER A 78 -9.43 9.93 -8.79
N ASP A 79 -9.39 10.65 -7.68
CA ASP A 79 -8.23 11.34 -7.12
C ASP A 79 -7.82 10.87 -5.71
N LYS A 80 -8.65 10.08 -5.02
CA LYS A 80 -8.40 9.69 -3.62
C LYS A 80 -7.95 8.23 -3.50
N CYS A 81 -6.64 8.06 -3.37
CA CYS A 81 -6.04 6.76 -3.05
C CYS A 81 -6.17 6.46 -1.55
N ARG A 82 -6.62 5.24 -1.23
CA ARG A 82 -6.77 4.78 0.15
C ARG A 82 -6.10 3.43 0.36
N LEU A 83 -5.55 3.26 1.55
CA LEU A 83 -4.96 2.00 2.03
C LEU A 83 -5.66 1.60 3.31
N LEU A 84 -6.37 0.48 3.27
CA LEU A 84 -6.87 -0.19 4.47
C LEU A 84 -5.75 -1.02 5.08
N ILE A 85 -5.54 -0.86 6.39
CA ILE A 85 -4.58 -1.61 7.18
C ILE A 85 -5.32 -2.29 8.33
N LEU A 86 -5.26 -3.62 8.37
CA LEU A 86 -5.88 -4.42 9.43
C LEU A 86 -4.84 -4.91 10.44
N ASN A 87 -5.27 -4.88 11.70
CA ASN A 87 -4.72 -5.64 12.83
C ASN A 87 -5.86 -5.79 13.88
N ASP A 88 -5.66 -5.29 15.10
CA ASP A 88 -6.70 -5.13 16.13
C ASP A 88 -7.69 -3.99 15.79
N THR A 89 -7.32 -3.13 14.84
CA THR A 89 -8.18 -2.08 14.27
C THR A 89 -8.17 -2.18 12.76
N ALA A 90 -9.20 -1.61 12.12
CA ALA A 90 -9.22 -1.32 10.70
C ALA A 90 -8.92 0.17 10.50
N ASP A 91 -7.70 0.48 10.06
CA ASP A 91 -7.28 1.86 9.79
C ASP A 91 -7.31 2.14 8.30
N VAL A 92 -7.95 3.25 7.91
CA VAL A 92 -7.94 3.76 6.54
C VAL A 92 -6.99 4.93 6.48
N TYR A 93 -5.95 4.76 5.69
CA TYR A 93 -5.02 5.84 5.33
C TYR A 93 -5.41 6.41 3.99
N GLU A 94 -5.37 7.73 3.88
CA GLU A 94 -5.44 8.44 2.61
C GLU A 94 -4.04 8.84 2.19
N PHE A 95 -3.81 8.82 0.88
CA PHE A 95 -2.51 9.19 0.36
C PHE A 95 -2.54 9.78 -1.04
N SER A 96 -1.51 10.53 -1.35
CA SER A 96 -1.17 10.96 -2.70
C SER A 96 0.28 10.56 -2.98
N VAL A 97 0.51 9.93 -4.14
CA VAL A 97 1.84 9.59 -4.62
C VAL A 97 2.29 10.72 -5.54
N ASN A 98 3.42 11.33 -5.22
CA ASN A 98 4.05 12.35 -6.04
C ASN A 98 5.39 11.81 -6.56
N SER A 99 5.78 12.12 -7.79
CA SER A 99 7.05 11.66 -8.38
C SER A 99 8.26 12.42 -7.85
N LEU A 100 8.06 13.66 -7.43
CA LEU A 100 9.10 14.63 -7.07
C LEU A 100 9.34 14.72 -5.56
N THR A 101 8.38 14.26 -4.76
CA THR A 101 8.43 14.34 -3.29
C THR A 101 7.97 13.05 -2.63
N SER A 102 8.24 12.93 -1.32
CA SER A 102 7.67 11.87 -0.49
C SER A 102 6.14 11.86 -0.61
N PRO A 103 5.50 10.69 -0.68
CA PRO A 103 4.05 10.56 -0.58
C PRO A 103 3.49 11.35 0.59
N GLN A 104 2.36 12.03 0.37
CA GLN A 104 1.57 12.53 1.47
C GLN A 104 0.70 11.37 1.94
N PHE A 105 0.81 11.01 3.21
CA PHE A 105 0.15 9.84 3.77
C PHE A 105 -0.33 10.17 5.17
N TRP A 106 -1.63 9.99 5.43
CA TRP A 106 -2.21 10.32 6.73
C TRP A 106 -3.35 9.38 7.08
N LEU A 107 -3.56 9.20 8.38
CA LEU A 107 -4.68 8.44 8.90
C LEU A 107 -5.97 9.23 8.70
N SER A 108 -6.91 8.67 7.93
CA SER A 108 -8.23 9.27 7.68
C SER A 108 -9.27 8.74 8.67
N GLN A 109 -9.24 7.43 8.94
CA GLN A 109 -10.21 6.78 9.81
C GLN A 109 -9.62 5.60 10.57
N THR A 110 -10.10 5.37 11.78
CA THR A 110 -9.86 4.14 12.54
C THR A 110 -11.19 3.54 12.97
N LEU A 111 -11.39 2.26 12.70
CA LEU A 111 -12.51 1.48 13.20
C LEU A 111 -12.00 0.45 14.20
N GLN A 112 -12.61 0.43 15.38
CA GLN A 112 -12.34 -0.58 16.39
C GLN A 112 -12.99 -1.89 15.96
N LEU A 113 -12.20 -2.98 16.01
CA LEU A 113 -12.71 -4.32 15.72
C LEU A 113 -12.94 -5.04 17.05
N SER A 114 -14.01 -5.82 17.13
CA SER A 114 -14.27 -6.68 18.29
C SER A 114 -13.26 -7.83 18.39
N SER A 115 -12.57 -8.15 17.29
CA SER A 115 -11.51 -9.15 17.20
C SER A 115 -10.61 -8.84 15.98
N PRO A 116 -9.35 -9.32 15.97
CA PRO A 116 -8.44 -9.07 14.85
C PRO A 116 -8.97 -9.61 13.53
N ALA A 117 -8.87 -8.81 12.45
CA ALA A 117 -9.25 -9.21 11.11
C ALA A 117 -8.01 -9.56 10.26
N ASN A 118 -8.14 -10.57 9.40
CA ASN A 118 -7.05 -11.07 8.54
C ASN A 118 -7.33 -10.91 7.04
N SER A 119 -8.51 -10.44 6.66
CA SER A 119 -8.87 -10.14 5.28
C SER A 119 -9.95 -9.07 5.22
N SER A 120 -10.02 -8.38 4.10
CA SER A 120 -11.12 -7.48 3.77
C SER A 120 -11.58 -7.67 2.32
N ALA A 121 -12.77 -7.18 2.05
CA ALA A 121 -13.29 -7.01 0.70
C ALA A 121 -13.85 -5.58 0.61
N ILE A 122 -13.51 -4.89 -0.48
CA ILE A 122 -14.05 -3.56 -0.76
C ILE A 122 -15.26 -3.73 -1.65
N ASN A 123 -16.37 -3.15 -1.23
CA ASN A 123 -17.62 -3.18 -1.96
C ASN A 123 -18.10 -1.75 -2.15
N SER A 124 -18.14 -1.33 -3.40
CA SER A 124 -18.51 0.03 -3.80
C SER A 124 -19.99 0.06 -4.14
N TYR A 125 -20.76 0.87 -3.41
CA TYR A 125 -22.19 1.08 -3.67
C TYR A 125 -22.43 2.57 -3.96
N GLY A 126 -22.82 2.86 -5.20
CA GLY A 126 -23.06 4.21 -5.71
C GLY A 126 -22.84 4.21 -7.22
N SER A 127 -23.78 4.77 -7.99
CA SER A 127 -23.68 4.84 -9.45
C SER A 127 -22.54 5.76 -9.87
N ASP A 128 -21.69 5.30 -10.78
CA ASP A 128 -20.87 6.16 -11.62
C ASP A 128 -21.80 7.22 -12.25
N MET A 129 -21.74 8.46 -11.76
CA MET A 129 -22.38 9.62 -12.37
C MET A 129 -21.30 10.54 -12.93
#